data_AF-A0A954Z104-F1
#
_entry.id   AF-A0A954Z104-F1
#
_cell.length_a   1.000
_cell.length_b   1.000
_cell.length_c   1.000
_cell.angle_alpha   90.00
_cell.angle_beta   90.00
_cell.angle_gamma   90.00
#
_symmetry.space_group_name_H-M   'P 1'
#
loop_
_entity.id
_entity.type
_entity.pdbx_description
1 polymer ?
#
loop_
_entity_poly.entity_id
_entity_poly.type
_entity_poly.pdbx_seq_one_letter_code
_entity_poly.pdbx_strand_id
1 'polypeptide(L)' 'MAIEFTSLEKKLVVDLIRHELTEIPSEVRRTQTSTYRDDLKTKEQALRDLLRKIGDEQ' A
#
# COMPACT_ATOMS: atom_id res chain seq x y z
N MET A 1 -10.23 -7.04 -17.88
CA MET A 1 -10.15 -5.63 -18.27
C MET A 1 -8.87 -5.08 -17.64
N ALA A 2 -7.85 -4.77 -18.43
CA ALA A 2 -6.64 -4.15 -17.91
C ALA A 2 -6.94 -2.66 -17.67
N ILE A 3 -6.65 -2.17 -16.46
CA ILE A 3 -6.71 -0.74 -16.18
C ILE A 3 -5.38 -0.18 -16.65
N GLU A 4 -5.39 0.57 -17.75
CA GLU A 4 -4.22 1.29 -18.21
C GLU A 4 -4.11 2.61 -17.45
N PHE A 5 -3.03 2.75 -16.68
CA PHE A 5 -2.71 4.01 -16.02
C PHE A 5 -1.76 4.83 -16.89
N THR A 6 -2.06 6.11 -17.08
CA THR A 6 -1.11 7.10 -17.57
C THR A 6 0.07 7.23 -16.60
N SER A 7 1.21 7.77 -17.05
CA SER A 7 2.38 7.97 -16.18
C SER A 7 2.08 8.85 -14.96
N LEU A 8 1.17 9.83 -15.10
CA LEU A 8 0.73 10.69 -13.99
C LEU A 8 -0.08 9.90 -12.97
N GLU A 9 -1.01 9.07 -13.42
CA GLU A 9 -1.84 8.23 -12.55
C GLU A 9 -0.99 7.17 -11.84
N LYS A 10 -0.04 6.54 -12.54
CA LYS A 10 0.92 5.61 -11.92
C LYS A 10 1.68 6.31 -10.79
N LYS A 11 2.20 7.51 -11.05
CA LYS A 11 2.91 8.30 -10.02
C LYS A 11 2.01 8.61 -8.83
N LEU A 12 0.78 9.09 -9.08
CA LEU A 12 -0.18 9.41 -8.03
C LEU A 12 -0.50 8.17 -7.16
N VAL A 13 -0.75 7.02 -7.80
CA VAL A 13 -1.03 5.77 -7.10
C VAL A 13 0.18 5.32 -6.27
N VAL A 14 1.39 5.40 -6.84
CA VAL A 14 2.64 5.10 -6.11
C VAL A 14 2.81 5.99 -4.88
N ASP A 15 2.58 7.30 -5.02
CA ASP A 15 2.70 8.25 -3.92
C ASP A 15 1.66 7.98 -2.82
N LEU A 16 0.42 7.66 -3.18
CA LEU A 16 -0.63 7.25 -2.24
C LEU A 16 -0.28 5.95 -1.50
N ILE A 17 0.20 4.93 -2.23
CA ILE A 17 0.61 3.65 -1.62
C ILE A 17 1.77 3.87 -0.63
N ARG A 18 2.76 4.69 -1.02
CA ARG A 18 3.89 5.02 -0.14
C ARG A 18 3.43 5.73 1.12
N HIS A 19 2.55 6.72 0.99
CA HIS A 19 1.98 7.41 2.14
C HIS A 19 1.27 6.44 3.09
N GLU A 20 0.41 5.57 2.57
CA GLU A 20 -0.29 4.58 3.39
C GLU A 20 0.67 3.62 4.11
N LEU A 21 1.72 3.16 3.44
CA LEU A 21 2.77 2.32 4.04
C LEU A 21 3.53 3.03 5.17
N THR A 22 3.62 4.36 5.15
CA THR A 22 4.23 5.13 6.24
C THR A 22 3.35 5.27 7.48
N GLU A 23 2.03 5.21 7.32
CA GLU A 23 1.06 5.36 8.42
C GLU A 23 0.80 4.05 9.17
N ILE A 24 0.83 2.90 8.47
CA ILE A 24 0.56 1.58 9.06
C ILE A 24 1.38 1.29 10.34
N PRO A 25 2.71 1.54 10.42
CA PRO A 25 3.48 1.30 11.63
C PRO A 25 2.98 2.10 12.84
N SER A 26 2.50 3.32 12.62
CA SER A 26 1.93 4.17 13.66
C SER A 26 0.58 3.60 14.14
N GLU A 27 -0.23 3.11 13.20
CA GLU A 27 -1.54 2.53 13.47
C GLU A 27 -1.46 1.18 14.21
N VAL A 28 -0.50 0.33 13.84
CA VAL A 28 -0.21 -0.94 14.53
C VAL A 28 0.17 -0.68 15.99
N ARG A 29 0.99 0.35 16.25
CA ARG A 29 1.40 0.72 17.63
C ARG A 29 0.23 1.22 18.46
N ARG A 30 -0.71 1.94 17.86
CA ARG A 30 -1.87 2.53 18.55
C ARG A 30 -2.99 1.52 18.80
N THR A 31 -3.03 0.42 18.06
CA THR A 31 -4.12 -0.55 18.18
C THR A 31 -3.83 -1.62 19.22
N GLN A 32 -4.80 -1.91 20.09
CA GLN A 32 -4.70 -2.91 21.16
C GLN A 32 -5.23 -4.29 20.75
N THR A 33 -6.07 -4.38 19.71
CA THR A 33 -6.70 -5.62 19.27
C THR A 33 -5.80 -6.41 18.30
N SER A 34 -5.61 -7.71 18.56
CA SER A 34 -4.80 -8.58 17.70
C SER A 34 -5.34 -8.66 16.27
N THR A 35 -6.66 -8.83 16.11
CA THR A 35 -7.31 -8.96 14.78
C THR A 35 -7.01 -7.77 13.88
N TYR A 36 -7.14 -6.55 14.40
CA TYR A 36 -6.85 -5.35 13.62
C TYR A 36 -5.37 -5.22 13.23
N ARG A 37 -4.45 -5.68 14.09
CA ARG A 37 -3.02 -5.70 13.74
C ARG A 37 -2.75 -6.68 12.60
N ASP A 38 -3.44 -7.81 12.57
CA ASP A 38 -3.30 -8.79 11.50
C ASP A 38 -3.93 -8.29 10.18
N ASP A 39 -5.04 -7.56 10.26
CA ASP A 39 -5.63 -6.85 9.12
C ASP A 39 -4.65 -5.79 8.57
N LEU A 40 -4.00 -5.01 9.45
CA LEU A 40 -3.00 -4.01 9.05
C LEU A 40 -1.78 -4.64 8.38
N LYS A 41 -1.28 -5.78 8.87
CA LYS A 41 -0.19 -6.53 8.21
C LYS A 41 -0.61 -7.03 6.83
N THR A 42 -1.84 -7.54 6.72
CA THR A 42 -2.39 -8.01 5.45
C THR A 42 -2.50 -6.86 4.45
N LYS A 43 -2.98 -5.70 4.90
CA LYS A 43 -3.01 -4.45 4.13
C LYS A 43 -1.62 -4.01 3.70
N GLU A 44 -0.65 -4.03 4.61
CA GLU A 44 0.75 -3.68 4.31
C GLU A 44 1.31 -4.55 3.19
N GLN A 45 1.10 -5.87 3.29
CA GLN A 45 1.57 -6.82 2.29
C GLN A 45 0.92 -6.56 0.91
N ALA A 46 -0.40 -6.36 0.88
CA ALA A 46 -1.12 -6.05 -0.35
C ALA A 46 -0.61 -4.76 -1.02
N LEU A 47 -0.33 -3.72 -0.23
CA LEU A 47 0.23 -2.46 -0.71
C LEU A 47 1.66 -2.63 -1.28
N ARG A 48 2.50 -3.42 -0.62
CA ARG A 48 3.85 -3.75 -1.12
C ARG A 48 3.79 -4.49 -2.46
N ASP A 49 2.88 -5.44 -2.59
CA ASP A 49 2.71 -6.20 -3.84
C ASP A 49 2.12 -5.34 -4.95
N LEU A 50 1.21 -4.40 -4.62
CA LEU A 50 0.70 -3.42 -5.57
C LEU A 50 1.81 -2.46 -6.02
N LEU A 51 2.66 -2.01 -5.10
CA LEU A 51 3.79 -1.14 -5.43
C LEU A 51 4.78 -1.83 -6.37
N ARG A 52 5.05 -3.13 -6.19
CA ARG A 52 5.88 -3.92 -7.11
C ARG A 52 5.23 -4.00 -8.49
N LYS A 53 3.95 -4.35 -8.56
CA LYS A 53 3.23 -4.46 -9.85
C LYS A 53 3.19 -3.15 -10.64
N ILE A 54 3.13 -2.01 -9.96
CA ILE A 54 3.07 -0.68 -10.59
C ILE A 54 4.47 -0.12 -10.84
N GLY A 55 5.45 -0.48 -10.00
CA GLY A 55 6.83 0.00 -10.06
C GLY A 55 7.77 -0.85 -10.93
N ASP A 56 7.47 -2.13 -11.18
CA ASP A 56 8.21 -3.04 -12.08
C ASP A 56 7.92 -2.74 -13.57
N GLU A 57 7.99 -1.47 -13.94
CA GLU A 57 8.20 -1.02 -15.32
C GLU A 57 9.61 -0.46 -15.52
N GLN A 58 10.63 -1.12 -14.93
CA GLN A 58 12.03 -0.87 -15.25
C GLN A 58 12.62 -2.02 -16.07
#